data_AF-A0A2D4FH19-F1
#
_entry.id   AF-A0A2D4FH19-F1
#
_cell.length_a   1.000
_cell.length_b   1.000
_cell.length_c   1.000
_cell.angle_alpha   90.00
_cell.angle_beta   90.00
_cell.angle_gamma   90.00
#
_symmetry.space_group_name_H-M   'P 1'
#
loop_
_entity.id
_entity.type
_entity.pdbx_description
1 polymer ?
#
loop_
_entity_poly.entity_id
_entity_poly.type
_entity_poly.pdbx_seq_one_letter_code
_entity_poly.pdbx_strand_id
1 'polypeptide(L)'
;VFGAAAHLVSLGFTIVMVVLTRPGSSLFSWHPFLMSLAFSFLMTEALLTFSPESSLLRSFSRKAKVRFHWALQLLALICALLGLAIISYNKYLNGKEHFVTWHGQAGLLT
;
A
#
# COMPACT_ATOMS: atom_id res chain seq x y z
N VAL A 1 -23.29 0.18 3.25
CA VAL A 1 -22.66 -0.83 4.14
C VAL A 1 -21.31 -1.31 3.60
N PHE A 2 -21.21 -1.78 2.35
CA PHE A 2 -19.96 -2.30 1.77
C PHE A 2 -18.80 -1.28 1.67
N GLY A 3 -19.09 -0.02 1.37
CA GLY A 3 -18.07 1.04 1.27
C GLY A 3 -17.34 1.37 2.56
N ALA A 4 -18.10 1.57 3.64
CA ALA A 4 -17.53 1.81 4.96
C ALA A 4 -16.67 0.63 5.43
N ALA A 5 -17.08 -0.60 5.12
CA ALA A 5 -16.27 -1.78 5.41
C ALA A 5 -14.93 -1.76 4.66
N ALA A 6 -14.90 -1.37 3.38
CA ALA A 6 -13.65 -1.29 2.61
C ALA A 6 -12.67 -0.27 3.22
N HIS A 7 -13.14 0.93 3.60
CA HIS A 7 -12.32 1.94 4.29
C HIS A 7 -11.78 1.44 5.64
N LEU A 8 -12.65 0.82 6.45
CA LEU A 8 -12.29 0.34 7.78
C LEU A 8 -11.34 -0.85 7.73
N VAL A 9 -11.55 -1.78 6.80
CA VAL A 9 -10.70 -2.96 6.64
C VAL A 9 -9.33 -2.57 6.08
N SER A 10 -9.28 -1.69 5.09
CA SER A 10 -8.00 -1.23 4.52
C SER A 10 -7.17 -0.49 5.57
N LEU A 11 -7.77 0.46 6.29
CA LEU A 11 -7.11 1.20 7.36
C LEU A 11 -6.73 0.28 8.53
N GLY A 12 -7.66 -0.55 9.00
CA GLY A 12 -7.46 -1.46 10.11
C GLY A 12 -6.34 -2.47 9.83
N PHE A 13 -6.30 -3.04 8.63
CA PHE A 13 -5.22 -3.93 8.22
C PHE A 13 -3.86 -3.22 8.25
N THR A 14 -3.75 -2.02 7.68
CA THR A 14 -2.50 -1.25 7.72
C THR A 14 -2.08 -0.92 9.14
N ILE A 15 -3.00 -0.56 10.05
CA ILE A 15 -2.71 -0.32 11.47
C ILE A 15 -2.18 -1.59 12.14
N VAL A 16 -2.82 -2.74 11.92
CA VAL A 16 -2.35 -4.03 12.44
C VAL A 16 -0.94 -4.31 11.94
N MET A 17 -0.66 -4.09 10.64
CA MET A 17 0.68 -4.26 10.09
C MET A 17 1.70 -3.33 10.74
N VAL A 18 1.38 -2.06 11.00
CA VAL A 18 2.25 -1.14 11.76
C VAL A 18 2.61 -1.71 13.13
N VAL A 19 1.62 -2.20 13.88
CA VAL A 19 1.82 -2.73 15.24
C VAL A 19 2.67 -4.00 15.22
N LEU A 20 2.40 -4.90 14.28
CA LEU A 20 3.09 -6.19 14.18
C LEU A 20 4.53 -6.04 13.67
N THR A 21 4.74 -5.20 12.66
CA THR A 21 6.06 -5.08 12.01
C THR A 21 6.97 -4.12 12.78
N ARG A 22 6.41 -3.14 13.49
CA ARG A 22 7.15 -2.09 14.21
C ARG A 22 8.19 -1.43 13.27
N PRO A 23 7.76 -0.65 12.26
CA PRO A 23 8.66 -0.04 11.30
C PRO A 23 9.81 0.71 12.00
N GLY A 24 11.03 0.51 11.53
CA GLY A 24 12.24 1.04 12.18
C GLY A 24 12.95 0.06 13.11
N SER A 25 12.30 -1.05 13.51
CA SER A 25 12.97 -2.13 14.25
C SER A 25 14.02 -2.88 13.43
N SER A 26 13.88 -2.91 12.11
CA SER A 26 14.83 -3.48 11.16
C SER A 26 14.58 -2.92 9.76
N LEU A 27 15.51 -3.13 8.82
CA LEU A 27 15.24 -2.83 7.41
C LEU A 27 14.07 -3.68 6.89
N PHE A 28 14.00 -4.95 7.29
CA PHE A 28 12.91 -5.84 6.89
C PHE A 28 11.54 -5.31 7.32
N SER A 29 11.38 -4.72 8.51
CA SER A 29 10.06 -4.30 9.01
C SER A 29 9.41 -3.18 8.20
N TRP A 30 10.19 -2.37 7.49
CA TRP A 30 9.68 -1.36 6.57
C TRP A 30 8.96 -1.96 5.37
N HIS A 31 9.42 -3.11 4.88
CA HIS A 31 8.83 -3.75 3.71
C HIS A 31 7.34 -4.10 3.87
N PRO A 32 6.93 -4.96 4.83
CA PRO A 32 5.52 -5.32 4.99
C PRO A 32 4.65 -4.12 5.38
N PHE A 33 5.19 -3.14 6.12
CA PHE A 33 4.47 -1.90 6.40
C PHE A 33 4.20 -1.08 5.14
N LEU A 34 5.25 -0.73 4.39
CA LEU A 34 5.13 0.08 3.17
C LEU A 34 4.27 -0.61 2.10
N MET A 35 4.38 -1.93 1.97
CA MET A 35 3.53 -2.72 1.07
C MET A 35 2.06 -2.69 1.49
N SER A 36 1.76 -2.84 2.80
CA SER A 36 0.39 -2.74 3.30
C SER A 36 -0.19 -1.33 3.14
N LEU A 37 0.61 -0.29 3.36
CA LEU A 37 0.20 1.10 3.18
C LEU A 37 -0.11 1.38 1.69
N ALA A 38 0.75 0.92 0.78
CA ALA A 38 0.59 1.09 -0.66
C ALA A 38 -0.63 0.35 -1.20
N PHE A 39 -0.61 -0.98 -1.12
CA PHE A 39 -1.56 -1.83 -1.82
C PHE A 39 -2.89 -1.99 -1.07
N SER A 40 -2.88 -1.98 0.27
CA SER A 40 -4.13 -2.16 1.03
C SER A 40 -4.83 -0.82 1.25
N PHE A 41 -4.15 0.19 1.80
CA PHE A 41 -4.80 1.45 2.13
C PHE A 41 -4.88 2.42 0.94
N LEU A 42 -3.75 2.93 0.46
CA LEU A 42 -3.71 4.02 -0.52
C LEU A 42 -4.39 3.63 -1.85
N MET A 43 -4.12 2.43 -2.37
CA MET A 43 -4.76 1.95 -3.59
C MET A 43 -6.28 1.77 -3.42
N THR A 44 -6.75 1.27 -2.28
CA THR A 44 -8.19 1.15 -1.99
C THR A 44 -8.87 2.51 -1.93
N GLU A 45 -8.28 3.49 -1.24
CA GLU A 45 -8.83 4.85 -1.18
C GLU A 45 -8.84 5.52 -2.57
N ALA A 46 -7.81 5.26 -3.40
CA ALA A 46 -7.75 5.74 -4.77
C ALA A 46 -8.90 5.17 -5.62
N LEU A 47 -9.24 3.89 -5.46
CA LEU A 47 -10.38 3.25 -6.14
C LEU A 47 -11.72 3.81 -5.63
N LEU A 48 -11.88 3.92 -4.30
CA LEU A 48 -13.11 4.39 -3.67
C LEU A 48 -13.41 5.86 -3.97
N THR A 49 -12.41 6.67 -4.33
CA THR A 49 -12.59 8.05 -4.80
C THR A 49 -13.65 8.18 -5.89
N PHE A 50 -13.77 7.19 -6.78
CA PHE A 50 -14.78 7.17 -7.86
C PHE A 50 -16.01 6.30 -7.58
N SER A 51 -16.11 5.68 -6.40
CA SER A 51 -17.28 4.88 -6.03
C SER A 51 -18.53 5.77 -5.89
N PRO A 52 -19.65 5.45 -6.58
CA PRO A 52 -20.88 6.23 -6.50
C PRO A 52 -21.46 6.30 -5.08
N GLU A 53 -21.37 5.17 -4.36
CA GLU A 53 -22.00 4.98 -3.04
C GLU A 53 -21.02 5.10 -1.87
N SER A 54 -19.73 4.90 -2.13
CA SER A 54 -18.72 4.77 -1.06
C SER A 54 -17.69 5.90 -1.05
N SER A 55 -17.68 6.78 -2.05
CA SER A 55 -16.70 7.86 -2.11
C SER A 55 -16.89 8.86 -0.97
N LEU A 56 -15.85 9.06 -0.15
CA LEU A 56 -15.77 10.14 0.83
C LEU A 56 -15.72 11.53 0.17
N LEU A 57 -15.45 11.59 -1.13
CA LEU A 57 -15.38 12.82 -1.92
C LEU A 57 -16.63 12.98 -2.80
N ARG A 58 -17.79 12.42 -2.43
CA ARG A 58 -19.00 12.39 -3.27
C ARG A 58 -19.38 13.74 -3.85
N SER A 59 -19.34 14.80 -3.03
CA SER A 59 -19.69 16.20 -3.37
C SER A 59 -18.64 16.93 -4.21
N PHE A 60 -17.45 16.35 -4.42
CA PHE A 60 -16.37 16.99 -5.15
C PHE A 60 -16.57 16.85 -6.66
N SER A 61 -16.08 17.85 -7.42
CA SER A 61 -16.09 17.79 -8.88
C SER A 61 -15.28 16.60 -9.41
N ARG A 62 -15.63 16.10 -10.59
CA ARG A 62 -14.87 15.02 -11.26
C ARG A 62 -13.38 15.38 -11.41
N LYS A 63 -13.07 16.64 -11.72
CA LYS A 63 -11.69 17.13 -11.83
C LYS A 63 -10.93 17.00 -10.52
N ALA A 64 -11.57 17.31 -9.39
CA ALA A 64 -10.97 17.13 -8.08
C ALA A 64 -10.78 15.65 -7.73
N LYS A 65 -11.77 14.79 -8.01
CA LYS A 65 -11.65 13.33 -7.81
C LYS A 65 -10.49 12.73 -8.59
N VAL A 66 -10.30 13.11 -9.85
CA VAL A 66 -9.13 12.71 -10.66
C VAL A 66 -7.83 13.14 -9.99
N ARG A 67 -7.78 14.35 -9.41
CA ARG A 67 -6.60 14.85 -8.70
C ARG A 67 -6.25 14.01 -7.48
N PHE A 68 -7.24 13.71 -6.64
CA PHE A 68 -7.04 12.84 -5.48
C PHE A 68 -6.63 11.43 -5.90
N HIS A 69 -7.28 10.86 -6.92
CA HIS A 69 -6.95 9.53 -7.42
C HIS A 69 -5.49 9.42 -7.86
N TRP A 70 -4.99 10.31 -8.73
CA TRP A 70 -3.61 10.20 -9.18
C TRP A 70 -2.61 10.48 -8.05
N ALA A 71 -2.92 11.38 -7.11
CA ALA A 71 -2.06 11.65 -5.98
C ALA A 71 -1.92 10.43 -5.06
N LEU A 72 -3.04 9.76 -4.76
CA LEU A 72 -3.05 8.53 -3.97
C LEU A 72 -2.31 7.39 -4.68
N GLN A 73 -2.50 7.23 -6.00
CA GLN A 73 -1.79 6.22 -6.78
C GLN A 73 -0.28 6.50 -6.87
N LEU A 74 0.12 7.76 -7.02
CA LEU A 74 1.53 8.14 -7.00
C LEU A 74 2.16 7.84 -5.64
N LEU A 75 1.47 8.15 -4.55
CA LEU A 75 1.95 7.84 -3.20
C LEU A 75 2.05 6.33 -2.98
N ALA A 76 1.06 5.56 -3.45
CA ALA A 76 1.09 4.09 -3.40
C ALA A 76 2.30 3.54 -4.17
N LEU A 77 2.56 4.04 -5.38
CA LEU A 77 3.71 3.65 -6.19
C LEU A 77 5.03 3.96 -5.47
N ILE A 78 5.17 5.15 -4.89
CA ILE A 78 6.37 5.53 -4.13
C ILE A 78 6.56 4.59 -2.93
N CYS A 79 5.51 4.32 -2.16
CA CYS A 79 5.57 3.38 -1.04
C CYS A 79 5.97 1.96 -1.48
N ALA A 80 5.39 1.46 -2.57
CA ALA A 80 5.72 0.14 -3.11
C ALA A 80 7.17 0.05 -3.58
N LEU A 81 7.65 1.04 -4.34
CA LEU A 81 9.04 1.10 -4.79
C LEU A 81 10.03 1.18 -3.63
N LEU A 82 9.74 2.00 -2.60
CA LEU A 82 10.56 2.08 -1.39
C LEU A 82 10.54 0.75 -0.63
N GLY A 83 9.38 0.14 -0.45
CA GLY A 83 9.24 -1.17 0.20
C GLY A 83 10.02 -2.26 -0.53
N LEU A 84 10.02 -2.25 -1.86
CA LEU A 84 10.77 -3.20 -2.70
C LEU A 84 12.29 -2.93 -2.65
N ALA A 85 12.69 -1.67 -2.72
CA ALA A 85 14.09 -1.27 -2.63
C ALA A 85 14.69 -1.67 -1.27
N ILE A 86 13.97 -1.41 -0.18
CA ILE A 86 14.44 -1.73 1.17
C ILE A 86 14.58 -3.24 1.38
N ILE A 87 13.60 -4.06 0.97
CA ILE A 87 13.74 -5.53 1.11
C ILE A 87 14.87 -6.08 0.25
N SER A 88 15.07 -5.51 -0.94
CA SER A 88 16.16 -5.89 -1.83
C SER A 88 17.51 -5.54 -1.20
N TYR A 89 17.66 -4.32 -0.68
CA TYR A 89 18.87 -3.91 0.02
C TYR A 89 19.14 -4.74 1.28
N ASN A 90 18.10 -5.05 2.07
CA ASN A 90 18.21 -5.93 3.23
C ASN A 90 18.70 -7.34 2.82
N LYS A 91 18.19 -7.91 1.72
CA LYS A 91 18.67 -9.20 1.20
C LYS A 91 20.12 -9.15 0.74
N TYR A 92 20.51 -8.09 0.03
CA TYR A 92 21.90 -7.86 -0.37
C TYR A 92 22.85 -7.85 0.82
N LEU A 93 22.54 -7.08 1.87
CA LEU A 93 23.36 -7.02 3.09
C LEU A 93 23.48 -8.36 3.84
N ASN A 94 22.50 -9.25 3.66
CA ASN A 94 22.46 -10.55 4.31
C ASN A 94 22.87 -11.71 3.36
N GLY A 95 23.36 -11.41 2.15
CA GLY A 95 23.77 -12.43 1.17
C GLY A 95 22.64 -13.37 0.74
N LYS A 96 21.38 -12.92 0.75
CA LYS A 96 20.21 -13.75 0.40
C LYS A 96 19.81 -13.56 -1.06
N GLU A 97 19.45 -14.66 -1.72
CA GLU A 97 18.93 -14.62 -3.09
C GLU A 97 17.61 -13.84 -3.20
N HIS A 98 17.38 -13.25 -4.37
CA HIS A 98 16.21 -12.44 -4.70
C HIS A 98 15.21 -13.24 -5.53
N PHE A 99 13.91 -12.98 -5.34
CA PHE A 99 12.83 -13.52 -6.19
C PHE A 99 12.79 -15.06 -6.34
N VAL A 100 13.25 -15.80 -5.33
CA VAL A 100 13.24 -17.27 -5.31
C VAL A 100 11.93 -17.87 -4.79
N THR A 101 11.11 -17.07 -4.08
CA THR A 101 9.84 -17.52 -3.53
C THR A 101 8.68 -17.08 -4.40
N TRP A 102 7.58 -17.84 -4.37
CA TRP A 102 6.31 -17.46 -5.00
C TRP A 102 5.86 -16.05 -4.61
N HIS A 103 5.99 -15.68 -3.33
CA HIS A 103 5.68 -14.34 -2.86
C HIS A 103 6.55 -13.27 -3.53
N GLY A 104 7.86 -13.50 -3.66
CA GLY A 104 8.77 -12.56 -4.31
C GLY A 104 8.51 -12.40 -5.80
N GLN A 105 8.17 -13.49 -6.50
CA GLN A 105 7.87 -13.47 -7.93
C GLN A 105 6.51 -12.82 -8.22
N ALA A 106 5.47 -13.24 -7.49
CA ALA A 106 4.14 -12.64 -7.63
C ALA A 106 4.17 -11.15 -7.28
N GLY A 107 4.84 -10.79 -6.18
CA GLY A 107 4.97 -9.40 -5.74
C GLY A 107 5.77 -8.52 -6.71
N LEU A 108 6.70 -9.07 -7.51
CA LEU A 108 7.41 -8.31 -8.55
C LEU A 108 6.53 -8.05 -9.79
N LEU A 109 5.58 -8.94 -10.06
CA LEU A 109 4.68 -8.83 -11.22
C LEU A 109 3.54 -7.83 -10.99
N THR A 110 3.03 -7.74 -9.76
CA THR A 110 2.03 -6.74 -9.32
C THR A 110 2.61 -5.37 -9.08
#